data_AF-A0A140CV83-F1
#
_entry.id   AF-A0A140CV83-F1
#
_cell.length_a   1.000
_cell.length_b   1.000
_cell.length_c   1.000
_cell.angle_alpha   90.00
_cell.angle_beta   90.00
_cell.angle_gamma   90.00
#
_symmetry.space_group_name_H-M   'P 1'
#
loop_
_entity.id
_entity.type
_entity.pdbx_description
1 polymer ?
#
loop_
_entity_poly.entity_id
_entity_poly.type
_entity_poly.pdbx_seq_one_letter_code
_entity_poly.pdbx_strand_id
1 'polypeptide(L)' 'MFFLPQMMPINWYPLILIFVTIYTFFIIMIAFNKISFIKSKTQIKLQNKNFYWMW' A
#
# COMPACT_ATOMS: atom_id res chain seq x y z
N MET A 1 -5.31 53.37 -4.42
CA MET A 1 -4.20 52.43 -4.19
C MET A 1 -4.77 51.03 -4.39
N PHE A 2 -4.34 50.31 -5.43
CA PHE A 2 -4.80 48.93 -5.69
C PHE A 2 -4.03 47.98 -4.78
N PHE A 3 -4.74 47.29 -3.89
CA PHE A 3 -4.15 46.23 -3.07
C PHE A 3 -4.28 44.92 -3.84
N LEU A 4 -3.15 44.41 -4.34
CA LEU A 4 -3.08 43.03 -4.85
C LEU A 4 -3.17 42.08 -3.65
N PRO A 5 -4.04 41.06 -3.67
CA PRO A 5 -4.12 40.09 -2.59
C PRO A 5 -2.78 39.34 -2.49
N GLN A 6 -2.10 39.51 -1.36
CA GLN A 6 -0.90 38.75 -1.04
C GLN A 6 -1.30 37.33 -0.65
N MET A 7 -0.77 36.33 -1.37
CA MET A 7 -0.96 34.93 -1.03
C MET A 7 -0.22 34.64 0.27
N MET A 8 -0.93 34.11 1.28
CA MET A 8 -0.28 33.66 2.51
C MET A 8 0.71 32.52 2.19
N PRO A 9 1.89 32.50 2.83
CA PRO A 9 2.85 31.42 2.63
C PRO A 9 2.22 30.09 3.05
N ILE A 10 2.18 29.14 2.12
CA ILE A 10 1.65 27.80 2.38
C ILE A 10 2.60 27.05 3.32
N ASN A 11 2.06 26.53 4.41
CA ASN A 11 2.78 25.63 5.29
C ASN A 11 2.88 24.24 4.64
N TRP A 12 4.06 23.88 4.15
CA TRP A 12 4.30 22.60 3.47
C TRP A 12 4.39 21.39 4.41
N TYR A 13 4.66 21.60 5.71
CA TYR A 13 4.78 20.52 6.69
C TYR A 13 3.57 19.56 6.73
N PRO A 14 2.31 20.04 6.81
CA PRO A 14 1.14 19.14 6.78
C PRO A 14 1.02 18.37 5.47
N LEU A 15 1.35 18.97 4.33
CA LEU A 15 1.30 18.30 3.02
C LEU A 15 2.32 17.16 2.95
N ILE A 16 3.54 17.41 3.42
CA ILE A 16 4.60 16.39 3.47
C ILE A 16 4.18 15.24 4.40
N LEU A 17 3.60 15.55 5.56
CA LEU A 17 3.15 14.54 6.52
C LEU A 17 2.06 13.64 5.93
N ILE A 18 1.06 14.23 5.25
CA ILE A 18 0.02 13.48 4.54
C ILE A 18 0.61 12.59 3.44
N PHE A 19 1.60 13.10 2.71
CA PHE A 19 2.23 12.34 1.63
C PHE A 19 2.98 11.11 2.17
N VAL A 20 3.74 11.29 3.26
CA VAL A 20 4.47 10.20 3.91
C VAL A 20 3.50 9.14 4.45
N THR A 21 2.41 9.53 5.11
CA THR A 21 1.45 8.56 5.66
C THR A 21 0.77 7.73 4.57
N ILE A 22 0.33 8.36 3.48
CA ILE A 22 -0.28 7.67 2.34
C ILE A 22 0.71 6.71 1.69
N TYR A 23 1.94 7.17 1.44
CA TYR A 23 2.98 6.35 0.83
C TYR A 23 3.29 5.10 1.68
N THR A 24 3.39 5.28 2.99
CA THR A 24 3.66 4.17 3.93
C THR A 24 2.50 3.17 3.95
N PHE A 25 1.26 3.66 3.95
CA PHE A 25 0.07 2.81 3.88
C PHE A 25 0.03 1.97 2.60
N PHE A 26 0.41 2.56 1.46
CA PHE A 26 0.45 1.88 0.18
C PHE A 26 1.47 0.73 0.16
N ILE A 27 2.67 0.94 0.72
CA ILE A 27 3.68 -0.11 0.86
C ILE A 27 3.15 -1.27 1.71
N ILE A 28 2.50 -0.96 2.84
CA ILE A 28 1.92 -1.96 3.72
C ILE A 28 0.87 -2.79 2.97
N MET A 29 -0.04 -2.16 2.23
CA MET A 29 -1.04 -2.87 1.43
C MET A 29 -0.41 -3.80 0.38
N ILE A 30 0.64 -3.35 -0.32
CA ILE A 30 1.35 -4.19 -1.28
C ILE A 30 1.98 -5.40 -0.59
N ALA A 31 2.63 -5.19 0.57
CA ALA A 31 3.25 -6.27 1.33
C ALA A 31 2.21 -7.32 1.75
N PHE A 32 1.07 -6.89 2.31
CA PHE A 32 -0.02 -7.79 2.68
C PHE A 32 -0.60 -8.54 1.48
N ASN A 33 -0.82 -7.87 0.35
CA ASN A 33 -1.34 -8.50 -0.85
C ASN A 33 -0.36 -9.56 -1.39
N LYS A 34 0.94 -9.24 -1.39
CA LYS A 34 2.00 -10.20 -1.80
C LYS A 34 2.07 -11.40 -0.86
N ILE A 35 1.94 -11.20 0.46
CA ILE A 35 1.89 -12.27 1.45
C ILE A 35 0.66 -13.16 1.23
N SER A 36 -0.52 -12.55 1.04
CA SER A 36 -1.76 -13.27 0.75
C SER A 36 -1.65 -14.12 -0.52
N PHE A 37 -1.07 -13.56 -1.58
CA PHE A 37 -0.84 -14.26 -2.85
C PHE A 37 0.17 -15.40 -2.74
N ILE A 38 1.24 -15.24 -1.95
CA ILE A 38 2.20 -16.33 -1.70
C ILE A 38 1.52 -17.44 -0.89
N LYS A 39 0.73 -17.08 0.14
CA LYS A 39 -0.01 -18.03 0.97
C LYS A 39 -1.04 -18.83 0.16
N SER A 40 -1.77 -18.19 -0.76
CA SER A 40 -2.72 -18.89 -1.61
C SER A 40 -2.03 -19.84 -2.59
N LYS A 41 -0.90 -19.43 -3.19
CA LYS A 41 -0.10 -20.31 -4.07
C LYS A 41 0.47 -21.52 -3.33
N THR A 42 0.98 -21.34 -2.11
CA THR A 42 1.49 -22.48 -1.33
C THR A 42 0.37 -23.43 -0.92
N GLN A 43 -0.81 -22.94 -0.56
CA GLN A 43 -1.98 -23.77 -0.29
C GLN A 43 -2.41 -24.59 -1.52
N ILE A 44 -2.51 -23.98 -2.70
CA ILE A 44 -2.86 -24.70 -3.94
C ILE A 44 -1.81 -25.77 -4.26
N LYS A 45 -0.52 -25.47 -4.11
CA LYS A 45 0.56 -26.45 -4.34
C LYS A 45 0.51 -27.62 -3.36
N LEU A 46 0.17 -27.36 -2.09
CA LEU A 46 0.09 -28.38 -1.05
C LEU A 46 -1.16 -29.24 -1.20
N GLN A 47 -2.30 -28.64 -1.59
CA GLN A 47 -3.53 -29.35 -1.90
C GLN A 47 -3.38 -30.25 -3.13
N ASN A 48 -2.73 -29.77 -4.19
CA ASN A 48 -2.47 -30.57 -5.39
C ASN A 48 -1.55 -31.76 -5.07
N LYS A 49 -0.51 -31.57 -4.24
CA LYS A 49 0.37 -32.66 -3.81
C LYS A 49 -0.39 -33.74 -3.01
N ASN A 50 -1.31 -33.38 -2.13
CA ASN A 50 -2.14 -34.36 -1.42
C ASN A 50 -3.10 -35.13 -2.34
N PHE A 51 -3.60 -34.49 -3.41
CA PHE A 51 -4.49 -35.16 -4.37
C PHE A 51 -3.77 -36.26 -5.16
N TYR A 52 -2.50 -36.07 -5.50
CA TYR A 52 -1.68 -37.08 -6.19
C TYR A 52 -1.31 -38.31 -5.34
N TRP A 53 -1.42 -38.22 -4.01
CA TRP A 53 -1.19 -39.35 -3.09
C TRP A 53 -2.48 -40.08 -2.71
N MET A 54 -3.64 -39.58 -3.16
CA MET A 54 -4.95 -40.17 -2.91
C MET A 54 -5.45 -41.05 -4.08
N TRP A 55 -4.65 -41.16 -5.14
CA TRP A 55 -4.76 -42.13 -6.23
C TRP A 55 -3.65 -43.17 -6.10
#